data_AF-A0A9D6S9S1-F1
#
_entry.id   AF-A0A9D6S9S1-F1
#
_cell.length_a   1.000
_cell.length_b   1.000
_cell.length_c   1.000
_cell.angle_alpha   90.00
_cell.angle_beta   90.00
_cell.angle_gamma   90.00
#
_symmetry.space_group_name_H-M   'P 1'
#
loop_
_entity.id
_entity.type
_entity.pdbx_description
1 polymer ?
#
loop_
_entity_poly.entity_id
_entity_poly.type
_entity_poly.pdbx_seq_one_letter_code
_entity_poly.pdbx_strand_id
1 'polypeptide(L)'
;MATVCAATLALMDAGVPITKPVAGRAMGMMSDGKTYKVLTDIQGPEDHHGDMDFKVAGTADGITGVQMDVKVAGVPIPVLAEAFAQAKKARVQILDVITKEIALPRADISPRAPKILTTKVKVDQIGLVIGPGGKMINGIRERSGADDITIEEDGTIFITGKLGAAEAALKEIEDLTRELLVGDRFEGPVVRMMDFGAFVKLSPNQDGLVHVSEIAPFRIEKISDAVALGDVVPVVIKEIDEKGRYNLSIKAADPEWATRKGLKPSQGGGNDHGSRRNFNDRPRRRI
;
A
#
# COMPACT_ATOMS: atom_id res chain seq x y z
N MET A 1 -35.67 -11.53 -10.69
CA MET A 1 -35.37 -10.15 -11.16
C MET A 1 -35.32 -9.15 -10.02
N ALA A 2 -36.30 -9.15 -9.11
CA ALA A 2 -36.25 -8.32 -7.89
C ALA A 2 -34.93 -8.45 -7.11
N THR A 3 -34.37 -9.67 -7.01
CA THR A 3 -33.07 -9.93 -6.37
C THR A 3 -31.91 -9.16 -7.00
N VAL A 4 -31.91 -8.93 -8.31
CA VAL A 4 -30.88 -8.12 -8.99
C VAL A 4 -31.00 -6.65 -8.57
N CYS A 5 -32.22 -6.11 -8.58
CA CYS A 5 -32.49 -4.74 -8.15
C CYS A 5 -32.12 -4.53 -6.67
N ALA A 6 -32.51 -5.47 -5.81
CA ALA A 6 -32.19 -5.44 -4.39
C ALA A 6 -30.67 -5.57 -4.14
N ALA A 7 -29.97 -6.42 -4.89
CA ALA A 7 -28.52 -6.56 -4.79
C ALA A 7 -27.81 -5.27 -5.23
N THR A 8 -28.26 -4.60 -6.28
CA THR A 8 -27.74 -3.28 -6.68
C THR A 8 -27.84 -2.29 -5.52
N LEU A 9 -29.02 -2.15 -4.91
CA LEU A 9 -29.23 -1.28 -3.76
C LEU A 9 -28.34 -1.68 -2.57
N ALA A 10 -28.29 -2.97 -2.24
CA ALA A 10 -27.52 -3.47 -1.11
C ALA A 10 -26.01 -3.26 -1.30
N LEU A 11 -25.48 -3.47 -2.51
CA LEU A 11 -24.08 -3.23 -2.83
C LEU A 11 -23.74 -1.74 -2.75
N MET A 12 -24.59 -0.88 -3.31
CA MET A 12 -24.41 0.58 -3.24
C MET A 12 -24.47 1.08 -1.79
N ASP A 13 -25.44 0.62 -1.01
CA ASP A 13 -25.59 0.97 0.41
C ASP A 13 -24.42 0.45 1.27
N ALA A 14 -23.88 -0.72 0.93
CA ALA A 14 -22.71 -1.29 1.59
C ALA A 14 -21.38 -0.58 1.22
N GLY A 15 -21.40 0.37 0.28
CA GLY A 15 -20.21 1.09 -0.18
C GLY A 15 -19.37 0.32 -1.20
N VAL A 16 -19.94 -0.71 -1.85
CA VAL A 16 -19.25 -1.44 -2.92
C VAL A 16 -19.20 -0.56 -4.16
N PRO A 17 -18.02 -0.29 -4.74
CA PRO A 17 -17.86 0.62 -5.87
C PRO A 17 -18.26 -0.05 -7.20
N ILE A 18 -19.53 -0.45 -7.32
CA ILE A 18 -20.07 -0.93 -8.59
C ILE A 18 -20.00 0.18 -9.64
N THR A 19 -19.62 -0.17 -10.86
CA THR A 19 -19.40 0.83 -11.93
C THR A 19 -20.69 1.53 -12.34
N LYS A 20 -21.81 0.80 -12.39
CA LYS A 20 -23.15 1.30 -12.76
C LYS A 20 -24.24 0.46 -12.08
N PRO A 21 -25.39 1.05 -11.71
CA PRO A 21 -26.52 0.30 -11.17
C PRO A 21 -27.15 -0.61 -12.23
N VAL A 22 -27.60 -1.79 -11.80
CA VAL A 22 -28.25 -2.79 -12.65
C VAL A 22 -29.68 -3.01 -12.16
N ALA A 23 -30.62 -3.08 -13.10
CA ALA A 23 -32.00 -3.50 -12.80
C ALA A 23 -32.38 -4.69 -13.67
N GLY A 24 -33.33 -5.49 -13.20
CA GLY A 24 -33.89 -6.62 -13.93
C GLY A 24 -35.39 -6.49 -14.10
N ARG A 25 -35.93 -7.01 -15.20
CA ARG A 25 -37.37 -7.11 -15.44
C ARG A 25 -37.73 -8.48 -16.00
N ALA A 26 -38.85 -9.01 -15.52
CA ALA A 26 -39.46 -10.20 -16.10
C ALA A 26 -40.50 -9.75 -17.14
N MET A 27 -40.49 -10.39 -18.28
CA MET A 27 -41.42 -10.20 -19.37
C MET A 27 -41.99 -11.56 -19.73
N GLY A 28 -43.12 -11.57 -20.42
CA GLY A 28 -43.63 -12.79 -21.00
C GLY A 28 -44.34 -12.53 -22.32
N MET A 29 -44.81 -13.62 -22.91
CA MET A 29 -45.66 -13.58 -24.09
C MET A 29 -46.81 -14.54 -23.90
N MET A 30 -48.00 -14.13 -24.30
CA MET A 30 -49.15 -15.02 -24.54
C MET A 30 -49.49 -15.01 -26.02
N SER A 31 -49.85 -16.16 -26.56
CA SER A 31 -50.14 -16.40 -27.97
C SER A 31 -51.25 -17.43 -28.12
N ASP A 32 -52.19 -17.16 -29.02
CA ASP A 32 -53.20 -18.16 -29.44
C ASP A 32 -52.83 -18.85 -30.76
N GLY A 33 -51.59 -18.65 -31.24
CA GLY A 33 -51.09 -19.13 -32.52
C GLY A 33 -51.45 -18.26 -33.73
N LYS A 34 -52.33 -17.26 -33.57
CA LYS A 34 -52.68 -16.27 -34.60
C LYS A 34 -52.25 -14.85 -34.21
N THR A 35 -52.40 -14.52 -32.93
CA THR A 35 -52.09 -13.24 -32.32
C THR A 35 -51.26 -13.45 -31.07
N TYR A 36 -50.50 -12.43 -30.67
CA TYR A 36 -49.69 -12.48 -29.46
C TYR A 36 -49.75 -11.16 -28.70
N LYS A 37 -49.37 -11.22 -27.41
CA LYS A 37 -49.14 -10.07 -26.56
C LYS A 37 -47.89 -10.25 -25.72
N VAL A 38 -47.03 -9.23 -25.72
CA VAL A 38 -45.90 -9.13 -24.81
C VAL A 38 -46.35 -8.46 -23.51
N LEU A 39 -46.03 -9.11 -22.39
CA LEU A 39 -46.38 -8.69 -21.04
C LEU A 39 -45.14 -8.15 -20.33
N THR A 40 -45.31 -7.09 -19.54
CA THR A 40 -44.26 -6.50 -18.71
C THR A 40 -44.55 -6.80 -17.26
N ASP A 41 -43.54 -7.27 -16.53
CA ASP A 41 -43.65 -7.64 -15.11
C ASP A 41 -44.59 -8.79 -14.83
N ILE A 42 -44.41 -9.86 -15.58
CA ILE A 42 -45.31 -11.01 -15.45
C ILE A 42 -45.38 -11.49 -14.00
N GLN A 43 -46.61 -11.74 -13.58
CA GLN A 43 -46.91 -12.42 -12.33
C GLN A 43 -46.77 -13.93 -12.50
N GLY A 44 -46.76 -14.67 -11.38
CA GLY A 44 -46.68 -16.14 -11.40
C GLY A 44 -47.70 -16.82 -12.33
N PRO A 45 -48.99 -16.43 -12.34
CA PRO A 45 -49.97 -17.00 -13.27
C PRO A 45 -49.67 -16.69 -14.75
N GLU A 46 -49.20 -15.48 -15.06
CA GLU A 46 -48.86 -15.06 -16.43
C GLU A 46 -47.60 -15.77 -16.94
N ASP A 47 -46.66 -16.08 -16.05
CA ASP A 47 -45.52 -16.96 -16.33
C ASP A 47 -45.99 -18.40 -16.57
N HIS A 48 -46.79 -18.95 -15.66
CA HIS A 48 -47.22 -20.35 -15.69
C HIS A 48 -48.04 -20.68 -16.93
N HIS A 49 -48.96 -19.79 -17.33
CA HIS A 49 -49.84 -19.97 -18.47
C HIS A 49 -49.33 -19.30 -19.76
N GLY A 50 -48.23 -18.54 -19.68
CA GLY A 50 -47.62 -17.89 -20.84
C GLY A 50 -46.87 -18.86 -21.74
N ASP A 51 -46.61 -18.42 -22.98
CA ASP A 51 -45.95 -19.20 -24.03
C ASP A 51 -44.43 -18.94 -24.11
N MET A 52 -43.97 -17.87 -23.47
CA MET A 52 -42.56 -17.53 -23.27
C MET A 52 -42.42 -16.71 -22.01
N ASP A 53 -41.39 -17.00 -21.22
CA ASP A 53 -40.90 -16.13 -20.17
C ASP A 53 -39.48 -15.65 -20.47
N PHE A 54 -39.28 -14.34 -20.33
CA PHE A 54 -38.07 -13.66 -20.74
C PHE A 54 -37.64 -12.71 -19.63
N LYS A 55 -36.47 -12.96 -19.07
CA LYS A 55 -35.89 -12.20 -17.97
C LYS A 55 -34.65 -11.48 -18.48
N VAL A 56 -34.59 -10.18 -18.29
CA VAL A 56 -33.45 -9.36 -18.73
C VAL A 56 -32.98 -8.45 -17.62
N ALA A 57 -31.67 -8.41 -17.42
CA ALA A 57 -30.98 -7.53 -16.50
C ALA A 57 -29.96 -6.66 -17.26
N GLY A 58 -29.73 -5.46 -16.76
CA GLY A 58 -28.78 -4.55 -17.39
C GLY A 58 -28.72 -3.17 -16.75
N THR A 59 -27.76 -2.39 -17.24
CA THR A 59 -27.62 -0.97 -16.95
C THR A 59 -28.46 -0.16 -17.95
N ALA A 60 -28.34 1.17 -17.89
CA ALA A 60 -28.87 2.07 -18.91
C ALA A 60 -28.20 1.86 -20.29
N ASP A 61 -26.92 1.49 -20.30
CA ASP A 61 -26.12 1.39 -21.52
C ASP A 61 -26.26 0.04 -22.22
N GLY A 62 -26.60 -1.01 -21.48
CA GLY A 62 -26.52 -2.35 -22.02
C GLY A 62 -27.15 -3.41 -21.14
N ILE A 63 -27.13 -4.63 -21.67
CA ILE A 63 -27.65 -5.83 -21.02
C ILE A 63 -26.48 -6.56 -20.38
N THR A 64 -26.65 -6.98 -19.13
CA THR A 64 -25.65 -7.76 -18.37
C THR A 64 -26.06 -9.22 -18.22
N GLY A 65 -27.34 -9.54 -18.39
CA GLY A 65 -27.83 -10.91 -18.34
C GLY A 65 -29.18 -11.06 -19.04
N VAL A 66 -29.35 -12.20 -19.70
CA VAL A 66 -30.60 -12.63 -20.34
C VAL A 66 -30.86 -14.08 -19.98
N GLN A 67 -32.10 -14.39 -19.63
CA GLN A 67 -32.60 -15.74 -19.53
C GLN A 67 -33.94 -15.78 -20.27
N MET A 68 -34.13 -16.81 -21.09
CA MET A 68 -35.36 -16.99 -21.85
C MET A 68 -35.74 -18.46 -21.82
N ASP A 69 -37.01 -18.71 -21.54
CA ASP A 69 -37.63 -20.02 -21.61
C ASP A 69 -38.87 -19.92 -22.52
N VAL A 70 -38.98 -20.85 -23.46
CA VAL A 70 -39.97 -20.84 -24.54
C VAL A 70 -40.75 -22.13 -24.47
N LYS A 71 -42.06 -22.03 -24.30
CA LYS A 71 -42.98 -23.16 -24.10
C LYS A 71 -43.72 -23.57 -25.37
N VAL A 72 -43.49 -22.83 -26.46
CA VAL A 72 -44.01 -23.10 -27.80
C VAL A 72 -42.89 -23.52 -28.75
N ALA A 73 -43.25 -23.99 -29.95
CA ALA A 73 -42.27 -24.46 -30.94
C ALA A 73 -41.26 -23.38 -31.39
N GLY A 74 -41.62 -22.10 -31.28
CA GLY A 74 -40.70 -20.99 -31.54
C GLY A 74 -41.34 -19.62 -31.37
N VAL A 75 -40.50 -18.60 -31.21
CA VAL A 75 -40.90 -17.20 -31.10
C VAL A 75 -40.31 -16.42 -32.29
N PRO A 76 -41.13 -15.72 -33.10
CA PRO A 76 -40.62 -14.93 -34.21
C PRO A 76 -39.66 -13.82 -33.74
N ILE A 77 -38.57 -13.60 -34.49
CA ILE A 77 -37.58 -12.56 -34.20
C ILE A 77 -38.20 -11.16 -33.98
N PRO A 78 -39.22 -10.72 -34.74
CA PRO A 78 -39.87 -9.44 -34.48
C PRO A 78 -40.51 -9.35 -33.09
N VAL A 79 -41.07 -10.44 -32.57
CA VAL A 79 -41.66 -10.49 -31.22
C VAL A 79 -40.57 -10.37 -30.15
N LEU A 80 -39.42 -11.02 -30.37
CA LEU A 80 -38.27 -10.86 -29.48
C LEU A 80 -37.78 -9.42 -29.48
N ALA A 81 -37.66 -8.78 -30.65
CA ALA A 81 -37.26 -7.38 -30.74
C ALA A 81 -38.21 -6.45 -29.98
N GLU A 82 -39.52 -6.66 -30.09
CA GLU A 82 -40.53 -5.96 -29.30
C GLU A 82 -40.33 -6.19 -27.79
N ALA A 83 -40.15 -7.44 -27.38
CA ALA A 83 -39.93 -7.81 -25.98
C ALA A 83 -38.68 -7.12 -25.40
N PHE A 84 -37.55 -7.12 -26.12
CA PHE A 84 -36.35 -6.40 -25.70
C PHE A 84 -36.56 -4.89 -25.61
N ALA A 85 -37.27 -4.29 -26.57
CA ALA A 85 -37.57 -2.85 -26.57
C ALA A 85 -38.46 -2.45 -25.37
N GLN A 86 -39.52 -3.21 -25.13
CA GLN A 86 -40.43 -3.00 -24.00
C GLN A 86 -39.72 -3.24 -22.66
N ALA A 87 -38.88 -4.28 -22.58
CA ALA A 87 -38.10 -4.57 -21.39
C ALA A 87 -37.06 -3.50 -21.09
N LYS A 88 -36.41 -2.90 -22.12
CA LYS A 88 -35.51 -1.77 -21.93
C LYS A 88 -36.24 -0.59 -21.28
N LYS A 89 -37.43 -0.24 -21.80
CA LYS A 89 -38.23 0.86 -21.25
C LYS A 89 -38.58 0.61 -19.77
N ALA A 90 -39.06 -0.59 -19.44
CA ALA A 90 -39.40 -0.95 -18.07
C ALA A 90 -38.17 -1.00 -17.15
N ARG A 91 -37.04 -1.52 -17.63
CA ARG A 91 -35.78 -1.57 -16.87
C ARG A 91 -35.27 -0.18 -16.53
N VAL A 92 -35.32 0.76 -17.48
CA VAL A 92 -34.92 2.16 -17.23
C VAL A 92 -35.82 2.80 -16.17
N GLN A 93 -37.13 2.57 -16.20
CA GLN A 93 -38.03 3.06 -15.16
C GLN A 93 -37.67 2.54 -13.76
N ILE A 94 -37.26 1.26 -13.65
CA ILE A 94 -36.80 0.70 -12.37
C ILE A 94 -35.47 1.33 -11.95
N LEU A 95 -34.53 1.52 -12.89
CA LEU A 95 -33.26 2.21 -12.62
C LEU A 95 -33.49 3.65 -12.14
N ASP A 96 -34.47 4.36 -12.70
CA ASP A 96 -34.82 5.72 -12.26
C ASP A 96 -35.32 5.72 -10.81
N VAL A 97 -36.05 4.70 -10.38
CA VAL A 97 -36.50 4.55 -8.98
C VAL A 97 -35.31 4.23 -8.08
N ILE A 98 -34.44 3.28 -8.47
CA ILE A 98 -33.24 2.91 -7.71
C ILE A 98 -32.33 4.13 -7.51
N THR A 99 -32.07 4.88 -8.58
CA THR A 99 -31.15 6.03 -8.56
C THR A 99 -31.72 7.25 -7.86
N LYS A 100 -33.05 7.39 -7.78
CA LYS A 100 -33.69 8.39 -6.90
C LYS A 100 -33.48 8.10 -5.43
N GLU A 101 -33.42 6.82 -5.04
CA GLU A 101 -33.19 6.41 -3.66
C GLU A 101 -31.70 6.48 -3.27
N ILE A 102 -30.83 5.95 -4.14
CA ILE A 102 -29.38 5.98 -3.96
C ILE A 102 -28.71 6.23 -5.31
N ALA A 103 -28.24 7.47 -5.51
CA ALA A 103 -27.69 7.90 -6.78
C ALA A 103 -26.33 7.26 -7.09
N LEU A 104 -25.50 7.06 -6.06
CA LEU A 104 -24.14 6.52 -6.14
C LEU A 104 -23.89 5.57 -4.97
N PRO A 105 -22.98 4.59 -5.10
CA PRO A 105 -22.49 3.84 -3.95
C PRO A 105 -22.02 4.76 -2.83
N ARG A 106 -22.22 4.36 -1.57
CA ARG A 106 -21.65 5.10 -0.44
C ARG A 106 -20.13 5.18 -0.59
N ALA A 107 -19.56 6.32 -0.20
CA ALA A 107 -18.12 6.56 -0.32
C ALA A 107 -17.29 5.60 0.54
N ASP A 108 -17.84 5.22 1.70
CA ASP A 108 -17.21 4.34 2.66
C ASP A 108 -18.11 3.15 3.00
N ILE A 109 -17.48 2.03 3.33
CA ILE A 109 -18.16 0.86 3.88
C ILE A 109 -18.60 1.11 5.33
N SER A 110 -19.53 0.30 5.83
CA SER A 110 -19.97 0.34 7.22
C SER A 110 -18.79 0.24 8.21
N PRO A 111 -18.75 1.03 9.30
CA PRO A 111 -17.71 0.91 10.33
C PRO A 111 -17.65 -0.47 11.01
N ARG A 112 -18.73 -1.26 10.90
CA ARG A 112 -18.80 -2.63 11.41
C ARG A 112 -18.26 -3.66 10.42
N ALA A 113 -18.11 -3.30 9.15
CA ALA A 113 -17.53 -4.16 8.14
C ALA A 113 -15.99 -4.17 8.29
N PRO A 114 -15.34 -5.33 8.13
CA PRO A 114 -13.90 -5.37 8.02
C PRO A 114 -13.45 -4.64 6.74
N LYS A 115 -12.41 -3.82 6.86
CA LYS A 115 -11.68 -3.28 5.73
C LYS A 115 -10.57 -4.24 5.36
N ILE A 116 -10.34 -4.38 4.06
CA ILE A 116 -9.16 -5.06 3.51
C ILE A 116 -8.34 -3.97 2.83
N LEU A 117 -7.19 -3.63 3.40
CA LEU A 117 -6.22 -2.76 2.76
C LEU A 117 -5.23 -3.63 1.98
N THR A 118 -4.83 -3.14 0.82
CA THR A 118 -3.84 -3.80 -0.01
C THR A 118 -2.65 -2.86 -0.19
N THR A 119 -1.46 -3.37 0.07
CA THR A 119 -0.20 -2.69 -0.24
C THR A 119 0.74 -3.66 -0.96
N LYS A 120 1.84 -3.15 -1.50
CA LYS A 120 2.83 -3.95 -2.20
C LYS A 120 4.23 -3.60 -1.74
N VAL A 121 5.00 -4.62 -1.36
CA VAL A 121 6.41 -4.51 -0.96
C VAL A 121 7.28 -5.20 -2.01
N LYS A 122 8.59 -4.94 -1.97
CA LYS A 122 9.50 -5.64 -2.88
C LYS A 122 9.64 -7.11 -2.45
N VAL A 123 9.87 -8.00 -3.42
CA VAL A 123 9.92 -9.46 -3.17
C VAL A 123 11.04 -9.84 -2.20
N ASP A 124 12.17 -9.15 -2.26
CA ASP A 124 13.30 -9.31 -1.33
C ASP A 124 12.99 -8.82 0.10
N GLN A 125 11.98 -7.96 0.27
CA GLN A 125 11.53 -7.46 1.57
C GLN A 125 10.48 -8.37 2.23
N ILE A 126 9.92 -9.36 1.53
CA ILE A 126 8.91 -10.27 2.11
C ILE A 126 9.44 -10.96 3.37
N GLY A 127 10.68 -11.47 3.30
CA GLY A 127 11.32 -12.14 4.44
C GLY A 127 11.50 -11.22 5.65
N LEU A 128 11.68 -9.91 5.43
CA LEU A 128 11.78 -8.90 6.47
C LEU A 128 10.43 -8.69 7.18
N VAL A 129 9.34 -8.63 6.41
CA VAL A 129 7.97 -8.43 6.94
C VAL A 129 7.50 -9.66 7.72
N ILE A 130 7.76 -10.86 7.22
CA ILE A 130 7.40 -12.12 7.91
C ILE A 130 8.26 -12.30 9.17
N GLY A 131 9.56 -12.08 9.04
CA GLY A 131 10.56 -12.34 10.07
C GLY A 131 10.76 -13.84 10.36
N PRO A 132 11.74 -14.20 11.21
CA PRO A 132 12.04 -15.60 11.50
C PRO A 132 10.84 -16.34 12.11
N GLY A 133 10.33 -17.36 11.41
CA GLY A 133 9.18 -18.15 11.84
C GLY A 133 7.87 -17.35 11.97
N GLY A 134 7.73 -16.24 11.24
CA GLY A 134 6.53 -15.40 11.29
C GLY A 134 6.43 -14.50 12.52
N LYS A 135 7.49 -14.38 13.33
CA LYS A 135 7.45 -13.58 14.57
C LYS A 135 7.15 -12.09 14.33
N MET A 136 7.66 -11.54 13.23
CA MET A 136 7.47 -10.11 12.94
C MET A 136 6.02 -9.84 12.55
N ILE A 137 5.50 -10.58 11.58
CA ILE A 137 4.13 -10.40 11.09
C ILE A 137 3.09 -10.68 12.17
N ASN A 138 3.30 -11.72 13.00
CA ASN A 138 2.43 -12.00 14.14
C ASN A 138 2.49 -10.89 15.19
N GLY A 139 3.69 -10.33 15.44
CA GLY A 139 3.83 -9.20 16.35
C GLY A 139 3.16 -7.92 15.83
N ILE A 140 3.22 -7.64 14.53
CA ILE A 140 2.50 -6.52 13.90
C ILE A 140 0.99 -6.73 14.06
N ARG A 141 0.49 -7.93 13.76
CA ARG A 141 -0.93 -8.27 13.90
C ARG A 141 -1.43 -8.07 15.33
N GLU A 142 -0.68 -8.53 16.33
CA GLU A 142 -1.03 -8.37 17.75
C GLU A 142 -1.03 -6.90 18.20
N ARG A 143 -0.03 -6.09 17.81
CA ARG A 143 0.05 -4.67 18.20
C ARG A 143 -0.98 -3.80 17.52
N SER A 144 -1.22 -4.03 16.23
CA SER A 144 -2.19 -3.28 15.42
C SER A 144 -3.63 -3.70 15.70
N GLY A 145 -3.85 -4.92 16.21
CA GLY A 145 -5.17 -5.51 16.36
C GLY A 145 -5.81 -5.93 15.03
N ALA A 146 -5.00 -6.09 13.96
CA ALA A 146 -5.49 -6.58 12.67
C ALA A 146 -6.05 -8.00 12.80
N ASP A 147 -7.17 -8.27 12.13
CA ASP A 147 -7.82 -9.58 12.14
C ASP A 147 -6.93 -10.60 11.41
N ASP A 148 -6.38 -10.21 10.26
CA ASP A 148 -5.50 -11.03 9.43
C ASP A 148 -4.50 -10.18 8.63
N ILE A 149 -3.31 -10.73 8.39
CA ILE A 149 -2.32 -10.14 7.47
C ILE A 149 -1.74 -11.27 6.61
N THR A 150 -2.10 -11.26 5.33
CA THR A 150 -1.66 -12.26 4.34
C THR A 150 -0.69 -11.62 3.36
N ILE A 151 0.39 -12.32 3.02
CA ILE A 151 1.43 -11.85 2.09
C ILE A 151 1.55 -12.88 0.96
N GLU A 152 1.40 -12.41 -0.27
CA GLU A 152 1.57 -13.20 -1.49
C GLU A 152 3.04 -13.24 -1.92
N GLU A 153 3.42 -14.24 -2.71
CA GLU A 153 4.78 -14.42 -3.23
C GLU A 153 5.26 -13.26 -4.12
N ASP A 154 4.33 -12.49 -4.69
CA ASP A 154 4.63 -11.32 -5.52
C ASP A 154 4.83 -10.02 -4.71
N GLY A 155 4.78 -10.12 -3.37
CA GLY A 155 4.92 -9.01 -2.44
C GLY A 155 3.62 -8.25 -2.16
N THR A 156 2.48 -8.69 -2.70
CA THR A 156 1.18 -8.10 -2.34
C THR A 156 0.80 -8.49 -0.92
N ILE A 157 0.41 -7.51 -0.11
CA ILE A 157 0.01 -7.71 1.27
C ILE A 157 -1.47 -7.31 1.42
N PHE A 158 -2.28 -8.23 1.93
CA PHE A 158 -3.67 -8.01 2.31
C PHE A 158 -3.77 -7.89 3.83
N ILE A 159 -4.28 -6.76 4.29
CA ILE A 159 -4.41 -6.44 5.71
C ILE A 159 -5.89 -6.29 6.03
N THR A 160 -6.43 -7.20 6.81
CA THR A 160 -7.83 -7.18 7.22
C THR A 160 -7.97 -6.64 8.63
N GLY A 161 -8.85 -5.66 8.84
CA GLY A 161 -9.09 -5.12 10.17
C GLY A 161 -10.30 -4.20 10.25
N LYS A 162 -10.72 -3.91 11.49
CA LYS A 162 -11.83 -3.00 11.79
C LYS A 162 -11.33 -1.79 12.56
N LEU A 163 -12.11 -0.71 12.55
CA LEU A 163 -11.89 0.46 13.42
C LEU A 163 -10.46 1.04 13.38
N GLY A 164 -9.79 1.03 12.23
CA GLY A 164 -8.43 1.58 12.09
C GLY A 164 -7.29 0.57 12.27
N ALA A 165 -7.59 -0.69 12.63
CA ALA A 165 -6.56 -1.72 12.85
C ALA A 165 -5.76 -2.05 11.59
N ALA A 166 -6.44 -2.09 10.43
CA ALA A 166 -5.75 -2.33 9.16
C ALA A 166 -4.82 -1.17 8.80
N GLU A 167 -5.26 0.07 9.03
CA GLU A 167 -4.46 1.28 8.81
C GLU A 167 -3.23 1.33 9.73
N ALA A 168 -3.35 0.90 10.99
CA ALA A 168 -2.24 0.80 11.92
C ALA A 168 -1.19 -0.25 11.49
N ALA A 169 -1.65 -1.44 11.09
CA ALA A 169 -0.77 -2.49 10.56
C ALA A 169 -0.08 -2.05 9.26
N LEU A 170 -0.81 -1.41 8.35
CA LEU A 170 -0.26 -0.89 7.10
C LEU A 170 0.91 0.06 7.38
N LYS A 171 0.73 0.99 8.31
CA LYS A 171 1.78 1.94 8.69
C LYS A 171 3.02 1.22 9.24
N GLU A 172 2.86 0.23 10.12
CA GLU A 172 4.01 -0.54 10.63
C GLU A 172 4.76 -1.28 9.51
N ILE A 173 4.04 -1.83 8.53
CA ILE A 173 4.63 -2.52 7.38
C ILE A 173 5.34 -1.53 6.45
N GLU A 174 4.74 -0.37 6.19
CA GLU A 174 5.36 0.70 5.39
C GLU A 174 6.63 1.22 6.06
N ASP A 175 6.59 1.48 7.38
CA ASP A 175 7.76 1.91 8.14
C ASP A 175 8.87 0.85 8.14
N LEU A 176 8.51 -0.43 8.13
CA LEU A 176 9.45 -1.55 8.08
C LEU A 176 10.08 -1.73 6.69
N THR A 177 9.32 -1.50 5.63
CA THR A 177 9.74 -1.71 4.23
C THR A 177 10.21 -0.44 3.54
N ARG A 178 10.15 0.70 4.24
CA ARG A 178 10.67 1.96 3.77
C ARG A 178 12.14 1.82 3.39
N GLU A 179 12.44 2.20 2.15
CA GLU A 179 13.81 2.30 1.69
C GLU A 179 14.43 3.58 2.22
N LEU A 180 15.56 3.43 2.90
CA LEU A 180 16.34 4.58 3.35
C LEU A 180 17.24 5.03 2.21
N LEU A 181 17.21 6.32 1.89
CA LEU A 181 17.99 6.89 0.80
C LEU A 181 19.20 7.66 1.35
N VAL A 182 20.23 7.79 0.50
CA VAL A 182 21.36 8.69 0.79
C VAL A 182 20.81 10.11 0.97
N GLY A 183 21.17 10.75 2.09
CA GLY A 183 20.68 12.06 2.49
C GLY A 183 19.56 12.04 3.54
N ASP A 184 18.93 10.89 3.81
CA ASP A 184 17.92 10.80 4.86
C ASP A 184 18.54 11.04 6.25
N ARG A 185 17.86 11.83 7.06
CA ARG A 185 18.30 12.25 8.41
C ARG A 185 17.48 11.56 9.48
N PHE A 186 18.15 11.07 10.52
CA PHE A 186 17.54 10.36 11.65
C PHE A 186 18.12 10.86 12.97
N GLU A 187 17.37 10.70 14.04
CA GLU A 187 17.87 10.74 15.41
C GLU A 187 17.63 9.37 16.03
N GLY A 188 18.72 8.68 16.38
CA GLY A 188 18.66 7.30 16.84
C GLY A 188 19.60 7.02 17.99
N PRO A 189 19.25 6.08 18.89
CA PRO A 189 20.15 5.66 19.96
C PRO A 189 21.30 4.81 19.41
N VAL A 190 22.47 4.93 20.03
CA VAL A 190 23.61 4.03 19.81
C VAL A 190 23.29 2.67 20.44
N VAL A 191 23.15 1.64 19.61
CA VAL A 191 22.79 0.27 20.05
C VAL A 191 24.00 -0.64 20.26
N ARG A 192 25.12 -0.35 19.60
CA ARG A 192 26.36 -1.12 19.73
C ARG A 192 27.57 -0.25 19.42
N MET A 193 28.67 -0.44 20.15
CA MET A 193 29.93 0.26 19.89
C MET A 193 31.03 -0.73 19.51
N MET A 194 31.93 -0.30 18.64
CA MET A 194 33.14 -0.97 18.19
C MET A 194 34.30 0.03 18.23
N ASP A 195 35.55 -0.43 18.22
CA ASP A 195 36.72 0.46 18.29
C ASP A 195 36.80 1.49 17.15
N PHE A 196 36.24 1.15 15.98
CA PHE A 196 36.27 1.98 14.77
C PHE A 196 34.96 2.72 14.48
N GLY A 197 33.88 2.47 15.23
CA GLY A 197 32.56 2.99 14.86
C GLY A 197 31.43 2.60 15.83
N ALA A 198 30.32 3.32 15.72
CA ALA A 198 29.12 3.11 16.54
C ALA A 198 27.94 2.78 15.63
N PHE A 199 27.16 1.77 16.02
CA PHE A 199 25.92 1.41 15.34
C PHE A 199 24.78 2.22 15.94
N VAL A 200 24.11 2.97 15.10
CA VAL A 200 22.95 3.80 15.45
C VAL A 200 21.71 3.16 14.83
N LYS A 201 20.66 3.00 15.64
CA LYS A 201 19.40 2.43 15.18
C LYS A 201 18.65 3.41 14.28
N LEU A 202 18.38 3.01 13.04
CA LEU A 202 17.65 3.81 12.05
C LEU A 202 16.17 3.43 12.01
N SER A 203 15.89 2.13 12.05
CA SER A 203 14.54 1.58 12.10
C SER A 203 14.52 0.33 13.01
N PRO A 204 13.36 -0.26 13.33
CA PRO A 204 13.28 -1.42 14.22
C PRO A 204 14.23 -2.56 13.87
N ASN A 205 14.52 -2.75 12.57
CA ASN A 205 15.34 -3.84 12.04
C ASN A 205 16.57 -3.38 11.24
N GLN A 206 16.85 -2.07 11.18
CA GLN A 206 18.01 -1.55 10.45
C GLN A 206 18.87 -0.66 11.34
N ASP A 207 20.16 -0.99 11.40
CA ASP A 207 21.19 -0.19 12.05
C ASP A 207 22.15 0.34 10.98
N GLY A 208 22.65 1.55 11.18
CA GLY A 208 23.73 2.12 10.37
C GLY A 208 25.01 2.34 11.18
N LEU A 209 26.14 2.32 10.50
CA LEU A 209 27.46 2.51 11.12
C LEU A 209 27.92 3.96 10.97
N VAL A 210 28.16 4.63 12.09
CA VAL A 210 28.94 5.87 12.13
C VAL A 210 30.41 5.51 12.34
N HIS A 211 31.25 5.71 11.33
CA HIS A 211 32.69 5.55 11.47
C HIS A 211 33.29 6.69 12.31
N VAL A 212 34.38 6.44 13.06
CA VAL A 212 35.00 7.45 13.94
C VAL A 212 35.37 8.76 13.21
N SER A 213 35.73 8.68 11.92
CA SER A 213 36.04 9.85 11.09
C SER A 213 34.81 10.69 10.69
N GLU A 214 33.61 10.16 10.87
CA GLU A 214 32.34 10.78 10.49
C GLU A 214 31.59 11.37 11.71
N ILE A 215 32.20 11.33 12.89
CA ILE A 215 31.62 11.88 14.12
C ILE A 215 31.85 13.40 14.21
N ALA A 216 33.05 13.86 13.89
CA ALA A 216 33.44 15.26 14.03
C ALA A 216 34.31 15.71 12.84
N PRO A 217 34.40 17.03 12.57
CA PRO A 217 35.30 17.57 11.54
C PRO A 217 36.79 17.48 11.90
N PHE A 218 37.13 17.05 13.13
CA PHE A 218 38.50 16.86 13.62
C PHE A 218 38.73 15.42 14.10
N ARG A 219 40.00 15.02 14.25
CA ARG A 219 40.38 13.64 14.60
C ARG A 219 40.05 13.34 16.06
N ILE A 220 39.30 12.26 16.26
CA ILE A 220 38.99 11.64 17.55
C ILE A 220 39.76 10.31 17.63
N GLU A 221 40.43 10.05 18.77
CA GLU A 221 41.21 8.82 18.96
C GLU A 221 40.35 7.63 19.37
N LYS A 222 39.40 7.85 20.29
CA LYS A 222 38.50 6.81 20.78
C LYS A 222 37.06 7.23 20.61
N ILE A 223 36.25 6.33 20.06
CA ILE A 223 34.83 6.61 19.88
C ILE A 223 34.09 6.80 21.21
N SER A 224 34.56 6.14 22.27
CA SER A 224 34.06 6.25 23.64
C SER A 224 34.12 7.68 24.18
N ASP A 225 35.01 8.51 23.64
CA ASP A 225 35.15 9.90 24.06
C ASP A 225 34.05 10.77 23.44
N ALA A 226 33.41 10.30 22.37
CA ALA A 226 32.42 11.05 21.60
C ALA A 226 30.98 10.56 21.79
N VAL A 227 30.74 9.25 21.92
CA VAL A 227 29.40 8.67 22.07
C VAL A 227 29.41 7.53 23.09
N ALA A 228 28.31 7.37 23.82
CA ALA A 228 28.08 6.25 24.72
C ALA A 228 26.94 5.35 24.21
N LEU A 229 26.91 4.10 24.69
CA LEU A 229 25.79 3.19 24.41
C LEU A 229 24.49 3.81 24.96
N GLY A 230 23.46 3.89 24.12
CA GLY A 230 22.18 4.52 24.44
C GLY A 230 22.09 6.01 24.13
N ASP A 231 23.19 6.70 23.79
CA ASP A 231 23.15 8.11 23.38
C ASP A 231 22.32 8.28 22.11
N VAL A 232 21.38 9.23 22.12
CA VAL A 232 20.64 9.62 20.91
C VAL A 232 21.45 10.64 20.14
N VAL A 233 21.79 10.32 18.88
CA VAL A 233 22.64 11.16 18.03
C VAL A 233 21.97 11.47 16.68
N PRO A 234 22.15 12.69 16.16
CA PRO A 234 21.69 13.03 14.82
C PRO A 234 22.62 12.42 13.78
N VAL A 235 22.06 11.72 12.81
CA VAL A 235 22.80 11.03 11.75
C VAL A 235 22.16 11.29 10.39
N VAL A 236 22.99 11.31 9.34
CA VAL A 236 22.55 11.31 7.94
C VAL A 236 23.15 10.11 7.24
N ILE A 237 22.39 9.48 6.35
CA ILE A 237 22.91 8.42 5.48
C ILE A 237 23.80 9.07 4.44
N LYS A 238 25.10 8.81 4.54
CA LYS A 238 26.11 9.35 3.62
C LYS A 238 26.27 8.48 2.38
N GLU A 239 26.21 7.16 2.59
CA GLU A 239 26.43 6.17 1.55
C GLU A 239 25.75 4.86 1.93
N ILE A 240 25.28 4.14 0.93
CA ILE A 240 24.82 2.76 1.04
C ILE A 240 25.83 1.92 0.27
N ASP A 241 26.52 1.00 0.95
CA ASP A 241 27.54 0.20 0.27
C ASP A 241 26.93 -0.87 -0.64
N GLU A 242 27.77 -1.53 -1.44
CA GLU A 242 27.34 -2.61 -2.37
C GLU A 242 26.68 -3.80 -1.67
N LYS A 243 26.81 -3.91 -0.34
CA LYS A 243 26.20 -4.95 0.50
C LYS A 243 24.92 -4.45 1.20
N GLY A 244 24.44 -3.25 0.88
CA GLY A 244 23.24 -2.66 1.47
C GLY A 244 23.43 -2.14 2.90
N ARG A 245 24.67 -1.93 3.37
CA ARG A 245 24.95 -1.39 4.70
C ARG A 245 24.95 0.14 4.68
N TYR A 246 24.26 0.73 5.65
CA TYR A 246 24.13 2.18 5.78
C TYR A 246 25.35 2.78 6.49
N ASN A 247 26.12 3.59 5.76
CA ASN A 247 27.19 4.39 6.34
C ASN A 247 26.64 5.77 6.74
N LEU A 248 26.75 6.06 8.02
CA LEU A 248 26.17 7.24 8.65
C LEU A 248 27.23 8.29 8.97
N SER A 249 26.80 9.54 9.05
CA SER A 249 27.65 10.66 9.43
C SER A 249 26.94 11.60 10.40
N ILE A 250 27.57 11.89 11.53
CA ILE A 250 27.08 12.87 12.51
C ILE A 250 27.53 14.27 12.06
N LYS A 251 28.79 14.42 11.63
CA LYS A 251 29.32 15.71 11.18
C LYS A 251 28.60 16.28 9.95
N ALA A 252 28.05 15.41 9.09
CA ALA A 252 27.27 15.85 7.93
C ALA A 252 25.80 16.13 8.28
N ALA A 253 25.27 15.49 9.33
CA ALA A 253 23.93 15.77 9.83
C ALA A 253 23.90 17.10 10.60
N ASP A 254 24.87 17.29 11.49
CA ASP A 254 25.05 18.47 12.31
C ASP A 254 26.56 18.76 12.53
N PRO A 255 27.14 19.67 11.75
CA PRO A 255 28.55 20.06 11.85
C PRO A 255 28.96 20.62 13.22
N GLU A 256 28.01 21.20 13.97
CA GLU A 256 28.27 21.83 15.27
C GLU A 256 28.06 20.86 16.44
N TRP A 257 27.51 19.67 16.20
CA TRP A 257 27.21 18.67 17.23
C TRP A 257 28.42 18.37 18.13
N ALA A 258 29.58 18.12 17.51
CA ALA A 258 30.80 17.79 18.23
C ALA A 258 31.30 18.95 19.11
N THR A 259 31.18 20.19 18.63
CA THR A 259 31.54 21.40 19.38
C THR A 259 30.58 21.62 20.55
N ARG A 260 29.27 21.41 20.34
CA ARG A 260 28.25 21.48 21.41
C ARG A 260 28.44 20.42 22.48
N LYS A 261 28.88 19.22 22.11
CA LYS A 261 29.24 18.15 23.06
C LYS A 261 30.58 18.41 23.78
N GLY A 262 31.32 19.46 23.42
CA GLY A 262 32.59 19.83 24.05
C GLY A 262 33.79 18.97 23.63
N LEU A 263 33.70 18.27 22.48
CA LEU A 263 34.79 17.43 21.98
C LEU A 263 35.96 18.30 21.51
N LYS A 264 37.18 17.90 21.87
CA LYS A 264 38.41 18.59 21.49
C LYS A 264 39.19 17.78 20.44
N PRO A 265 39.92 18.43 19.51
CA PRO A 265 40.84 17.74 18.62
C PRO A 265 41.90 16.97 19.43
N SER A 266 42.21 15.72 19.05
CA SER A 266 43.38 15.03 19.59
C SER A 266 44.64 15.87 19.30
N GLN A 267 45.42 16.16 20.35
CA GLN A 267 46.73 16.80 20.22
C GLN A 267 47.73 15.78 19.66
N GLY A 268 47.81 15.69 18.34
CA GLY A 268 48.92 15.01 17.67
C GLY A 268 50.22 15.74 17.94
N GLY A 269 51.14 15.10 18.68
CA GLY A 269 52.46 15.61 19.01
C GLY A 269 53.25 16.05 17.78
N GLY A 270 53.58 17.34 17.71
CA GLY A 270 54.52 17.89 16.75
C GLY A 270 55.93 17.37 17.04
N ASN A 271 56.41 16.44 16.23
CA ASN A 271 57.84 16.17 16.15
C ASN A 271 58.50 17.31 15.36
N ASP A 272 59.12 18.21 16.13
CA ASP A 272 59.98 19.28 15.69
C ASP A 272 61.19 18.70 14.94
N HIS A 273 61.13 18.67 13.60
CA HIS A 273 62.28 18.32 12.78
C HIS A 273 63.16 19.54 12.59
N GLY A 274 64.14 19.63 13.48
CA GLY A 274 65.18 20.65 13.53
C GLY A 274 65.83 20.95 12.19
N SER A 275 65.82 22.24 11.88
CA SER A 275 66.60 22.92 10.85
C SER A 275 68.09 22.59 10.94
N ARG A 276 68.58 21.59 10.20
CA ARG A 276 70.02 21.42 9.95
C ARG A 276 70.48 22.39 8.88
N ARG A 277 71.07 23.51 9.32
CA ARG A 277 71.94 24.37 8.52
C ARG A 277 73.10 23.52 7.97
N ASN A 278 73.20 23.38 6.65
CA ASN A 278 74.39 22.85 6.00
C ASN A 278 75.24 24.01 5.47
N PHE A 279 76.28 24.33 6.24
CA PHE A 279 77.42 25.12 5.80
C PHE A 279 78.29 24.20 4.92
N ASN A 280 78.41 24.49 3.63
CA ASN A 280 79.63 24.14 2.91
C ASN A 280 79.79 25.04 1.70
N ASP A 281 80.53 26.12 1.92
CA ASP A 281 80.91 27.12 0.95
C ASP A 281 82.43 27.02 0.78
N ARG A 282 82.92 26.57 -0.39
CA ARG A 282 84.29 26.77 -0.90
C ARG A 282 84.39 26.37 -2.39
N PRO A 283 85.34 26.96 -3.15
CA PRO A 283 85.04 27.59 -4.44
C PRO A 283 85.54 26.78 -5.63
N ARG A 284 84.94 26.97 -6.81
CA ARG A 284 85.53 26.53 -8.09
C ARG A 284 86.06 27.74 -8.88
N ARG A 285 87.38 27.75 -9.04
CA ARG A 285 88.13 28.59 -9.99
C ARG A 285 87.87 28.10 -11.44
N ARG A 286 87.72 29.09 -12.33
CA ARG A 286 88.15 29.21 -13.75
C ARG A 286 88.25 27.93 -14.60
N ILE A 287 87.57 27.95 -15.75
CA ILE A 287 88.17 28.27 -17.06
C ILE A 287 87.24 29.28 -17.74
#